data_AF-A0A968SXU2-F1
#
_entry.id   AF-A0A968SXU2-F1
#
_cell.length_a   1.000
_cell.length_b   1.000
_cell.length_c   1.000
_cell.angle_alpha   90.00
_cell.angle_beta   90.00
_cell.angle_gamma   90.00
#
_symmetry.space_group_name_H-M   'P 1'
#
loop_
_entity.id
_entity.type
_entity.pdbx_description
1 polymer ?
#
loop_
_entity_poly.entity_id
_entity_poly.type
_entity_poly.pdbx_seq_one_letter_code
_entity_poly.pdbx_strand_id
1 'polypeptide(L)'
;MKFFKQSLFLLTILILTTLVISYEPQPEKVDASSIGYTTYQNKVFQNGQPLQLFGVNWFGFDDGGVRIHGSWQRSIHSMITQIKEFGFNAVRVPFCAKVMDNQNTDFVDYNLNPEYKNKKSLESLDIFLSDLAENDLYFILDHHSIDCQNVSPLWYDNDYSEDDWVGDLEFIAKRYSLNPYFVGIDIKNENHSSNGKNYPQWGIGDAKLDWRRAAQKAGQAINQTNPNILIFVSGIENGQNDCSKDKDMMWGENFMPIECYPVDFEYIPKDKLILTPHIYGLDVYPDISYFSSKDFPNNLQPKWEEHFGYLTEKGYTIIPGEFGSKYGTTTNTGTGNTKDVVLQDKLIDYFIDKEVCNFFYWSYNPNSDDTGGLVEDDWQTPISSKIDNLQKLIQYCNQEEKLTLEEAQSKNKEGLLKKFSQKIQQNTLKRFGK
;
A
#
# COMPACT_ATOMS: atom_id res chain seq x y z
N MET A 1 27.33 -43.71 -74.86
CA MET A 1 27.15 -43.52 -73.41
C MET A 1 26.63 -42.10 -73.18
N LYS A 2 25.45 -41.97 -72.58
CA LYS A 2 24.74 -40.76 -72.10
C LYS A 2 24.16 -39.76 -73.13
N PHE A 3 22.83 -39.78 -73.15
CA PHE A 3 21.89 -38.88 -73.83
C PHE A 3 21.81 -37.50 -73.15
N PHE A 4 21.69 -36.45 -73.96
CA PHE A 4 21.15 -35.15 -73.57
C PHE A 4 19.62 -35.20 -73.59
N LYS A 5 18.96 -34.93 -72.47
CA LYS A 5 17.57 -34.45 -72.44
C LYS A 5 17.41 -33.43 -71.33
N GLN A 6 17.05 -32.21 -71.73
CA GLN A 6 16.52 -31.17 -70.87
C GLN A 6 15.23 -31.68 -70.20
N SER A 7 15.06 -31.43 -68.91
CA SER A 7 13.75 -31.41 -68.27
C SER A 7 13.77 -30.40 -67.13
N LEU A 8 12.92 -29.40 -67.32
CA LEU A 8 12.49 -28.39 -66.38
C LEU A 8 11.93 -29.08 -65.12
N PHE A 9 12.39 -28.73 -63.93
CA PHE A 9 11.69 -29.06 -62.68
C PHE A 9 11.47 -27.76 -61.91
N LEU A 10 10.20 -27.41 -61.75
CA LEU A 10 9.73 -26.34 -60.88
C LEU A 10 10.16 -26.63 -59.44
N LEU A 11 10.84 -25.67 -58.81
CA LEU A 11 11.07 -25.66 -57.38
C LEU A 11 9.83 -25.05 -56.70
N THR A 12 8.98 -25.88 -56.11
CA THR A 12 7.89 -25.43 -55.25
C THR A 12 8.46 -25.18 -53.86
N ILE A 13 8.64 -23.92 -53.46
CA ILE A 13 9.01 -23.55 -52.09
C ILE A 13 7.74 -23.58 -51.25
N LEU A 14 7.62 -24.59 -50.39
CA LEU A 14 6.57 -24.69 -49.39
C LEU A 14 7.01 -23.84 -48.17
N ILE A 15 6.49 -22.61 -48.05
CA ILE A 15 6.68 -21.80 -46.86
C ILE A 15 5.72 -22.33 -45.79
N LEU A 16 6.22 -23.13 -44.86
CA LEU A 16 5.52 -23.45 -43.62
C LEU A 16 5.58 -22.22 -42.71
N THR A 17 4.55 -21.38 -42.73
CA THR A 17 4.34 -20.39 -41.68
C THR A 17 3.84 -21.12 -40.44
N THR A 18 4.73 -21.40 -39.49
CA THR A 18 4.33 -21.75 -38.13
C THR A 18 3.66 -20.52 -37.52
N LEU A 19 2.33 -20.57 -37.39
CA LEU A 19 1.57 -19.64 -36.58
C LEU A 19 2.00 -19.87 -35.12
N VAL A 20 2.92 -19.07 -34.62
CA VAL A 20 3.14 -18.95 -33.17
C VAL A 20 1.94 -18.17 -32.66
N ILE A 21 0.91 -18.87 -32.17
CA ILE A 21 -0.13 -18.23 -31.37
C ILE A 21 0.57 -17.88 -30.07
N SER A 22 1.02 -16.64 -29.93
CA SER A 22 1.32 -16.08 -28.62
C SER A 22 0.02 -16.10 -27.83
N TYR A 23 -0.13 -17.06 -26.93
CA TYR A 23 -1.15 -16.99 -25.90
C TYR A 23 -0.72 -15.86 -24.96
N GLU A 24 -1.10 -14.63 -25.29
CA GLU A 24 -1.15 -13.57 -24.29
C GLU A 24 -2.26 -13.98 -23.31
N PRO A 25 -1.94 -14.29 -22.04
CA PRO A 25 -2.98 -14.49 -21.05
C PRO A 25 -3.85 -13.24 -21.06
N GLN A 26 -5.15 -13.43 -21.30
CA GLN A 26 -6.11 -12.33 -21.16
C GLN A 26 -5.95 -11.77 -19.74
N PRO A 27 -5.91 -10.43 -19.57
CA PRO A 27 -5.86 -9.86 -18.24
C PRO A 27 -7.03 -10.43 -17.44
N GLU A 28 -6.72 -10.99 -16.27
CA GLU A 28 -7.71 -11.49 -15.35
C GLU A 28 -8.54 -10.28 -14.93
N LYS A 29 -9.69 -10.09 -15.58
CA LYS A 29 -10.50 -8.90 -15.35
C LYS A 29 -11.03 -8.95 -13.93
N VAL A 30 -10.82 -7.88 -13.17
CA VAL A 30 -11.54 -7.66 -11.92
C VAL A 30 -13.03 -7.84 -12.19
N ASP A 31 -13.64 -8.77 -11.48
CA ASP A 31 -15.06 -9.03 -11.61
C ASP A 31 -15.82 -7.78 -11.13
N ALA A 32 -16.58 -7.15 -12.03
CA ALA A 32 -17.43 -6.01 -11.70
C ALA A 32 -18.54 -6.36 -10.69
N SER A 33 -18.71 -7.64 -10.34
CA SER A 33 -19.57 -8.14 -9.27
C SER A 33 -18.84 -8.48 -7.97
N SER A 34 -17.52 -8.22 -7.88
CA SER A 34 -16.76 -8.35 -6.64
C SER A 34 -17.38 -7.46 -5.54
N ILE A 35 -17.40 -7.97 -4.32
CA ILE A 35 -17.90 -7.28 -3.12
C ILE A 35 -16.69 -6.94 -2.25
N GLY A 36 -16.70 -5.75 -1.65
CA GLY A 36 -15.61 -5.26 -0.82
C GLY A 36 -14.44 -4.75 -1.66
N TYR A 37 -13.24 -4.89 -1.12
CA TYR A 37 -12.01 -4.40 -1.72
C TYR A 37 -11.23 -5.52 -2.40
N THR A 38 -10.72 -5.23 -3.59
CA THR A 38 -9.83 -6.12 -4.34
C THR A 38 -8.69 -5.32 -4.95
N THR A 39 -7.65 -6.01 -5.38
CA THR A 39 -6.53 -5.40 -6.08
C THR A 39 -6.13 -6.19 -7.31
N TYR A 40 -5.64 -5.48 -8.32
CA TYR A 40 -5.14 -6.08 -9.54
C TYR A 40 -4.19 -5.11 -10.24
N GLN A 41 -3.03 -5.60 -10.68
CA GLN A 41 -2.03 -4.84 -11.44
C GLN A 41 -1.77 -3.43 -10.88
N ASN A 42 -1.37 -3.36 -9.61
CA ASN A 42 -1.06 -2.12 -8.91
C ASN A 42 -2.24 -1.16 -8.66
N LYS A 43 -3.47 -1.60 -8.92
CA LYS A 43 -4.70 -0.80 -8.73
C LYS A 43 -5.58 -1.41 -7.65
N VAL A 44 -6.31 -0.56 -6.93
CA VAL A 44 -7.28 -0.94 -5.91
C VAL A 44 -8.69 -0.73 -6.45
N PHE A 45 -9.61 -1.60 -6.05
CA PHE A 45 -11.01 -1.54 -6.44
C PHE A 45 -11.91 -1.71 -5.23
N GLN A 46 -12.98 -0.93 -5.16
CA GLN A 46 -14.09 -1.12 -4.22
C GLN A 46 -15.33 -1.53 -5.02
N ASN A 47 -15.87 -2.70 -4.73
CA ASN A 47 -17.01 -3.29 -5.42
C ASN A 47 -16.85 -3.28 -6.96
N GLY A 48 -15.65 -3.63 -7.42
CA GLY A 48 -15.26 -3.62 -8.83
C GLY A 48 -15.06 -2.24 -9.47
N GLN A 49 -15.22 -1.13 -8.72
CA GLN A 49 -14.91 0.22 -9.20
C GLN A 49 -13.49 0.62 -8.79
N PRO A 50 -12.69 1.24 -9.69
CA PRO A 50 -11.38 1.76 -9.32
C PRO A 50 -11.47 2.69 -8.10
N LEU A 51 -10.49 2.56 -7.22
CA LEU A 51 -10.32 3.40 -6.06
C LEU A 51 -8.84 3.78 -5.94
N GLN A 52 -8.57 5.06 -5.83
CA GLN A 52 -7.26 5.60 -5.46
C GLN A 52 -7.27 5.98 -3.98
N LEU A 53 -6.25 5.55 -3.25
CA LEU A 53 -6.05 5.83 -1.83
C LEU A 53 -4.92 6.85 -1.68
N PHE A 54 -5.29 8.11 -1.58
CA PHE A 54 -4.38 9.19 -1.20
C PHE A 54 -4.40 9.29 0.31
N GLY A 55 -3.46 8.59 0.93
CA GLY A 55 -3.44 8.34 2.35
C GLY A 55 -2.43 9.18 3.13
N VAL A 56 -2.74 9.36 4.40
CA VAL A 56 -1.81 9.89 5.40
C VAL A 56 -1.83 8.97 6.64
N ASN A 57 -0.68 8.81 7.28
CA ASN A 57 -0.59 8.17 8.59
C ASN A 57 -1.00 9.17 9.67
N TRP A 58 -1.91 8.77 10.56
CA TRP A 58 -2.24 9.53 11.76
C TRP A 58 -2.06 8.64 12.99
N PHE A 59 -0.89 8.75 13.62
CA PHE A 59 -0.50 7.89 14.73
C PHE A 59 -0.98 8.42 16.09
N GLY A 60 -0.98 7.52 17.08
CA GLY A 60 -1.28 7.80 18.48
C GLY A 60 -1.95 6.63 19.21
N PHE A 61 -2.72 5.77 18.53
CA PHE A 61 -3.27 4.57 19.18
C PHE A 61 -2.20 3.50 19.44
N ASP A 62 -1.00 3.68 18.92
CA ASP A 62 0.20 2.89 19.10
C ASP A 62 1.13 3.43 20.21
N ASP A 63 0.73 4.51 20.89
CA ASP A 63 1.45 5.11 22.01
C ASP A 63 0.86 4.71 23.37
N GLY A 64 1.59 5.00 24.45
CA GLY A 64 1.18 4.63 25.81
C GLY A 64 -0.14 5.26 26.31
N GLY A 65 -0.61 6.35 25.69
CA GLY A 65 -1.91 6.94 26.00
C GLY A 65 -3.05 6.48 25.10
N VAL A 66 -2.77 5.62 24.10
CA VAL A 66 -3.71 4.87 23.25
C VAL A 66 -4.87 5.71 22.74
N ARG A 67 -4.52 6.82 22.09
CA ARG A 67 -5.45 7.84 21.59
C ARG A 67 -4.89 8.48 20.33
N ILE A 68 -5.76 8.98 19.48
CA ILE A 68 -5.26 9.76 18.34
C ILE A 68 -4.55 11.04 18.80
N HIS A 69 -3.33 11.28 18.31
CA HIS A 69 -2.57 12.45 18.70
C HIS A 69 -3.15 13.76 18.14
N GLY A 70 -2.84 14.86 18.82
CA GLY A 70 -3.40 16.19 18.52
C GLY A 70 -4.75 16.45 19.18
N SER A 71 -5.40 15.43 19.72
CA SER A 71 -6.70 15.53 20.43
C SER A 71 -6.67 16.35 21.73
N TRP A 72 -5.49 16.70 22.25
CA TRP A 72 -5.31 17.70 23.31
C TRP A 72 -5.26 19.14 22.80
N GLN A 73 -4.94 19.34 21.52
CA GLN A 73 -4.63 20.64 20.92
C GLN A 73 -5.77 21.14 20.03
N ARG A 74 -6.44 20.22 19.33
CA ARG A 74 -7.48 20.51 18.33
C ARG A 74 -8.63 19.52 18.42
N SER A 75 -9.77 19.93 17.87
CA SER A 75 -10.88 19.01 17.62
C SER A 75 -10.49 18.01 16.53
N ILE A 76 -10.74 16.72 16.76
CA ILE A 76 -10.49 15.63 15.81
C ILE A 76 -11.22 15.88 14.50
N HIS A 77 -12.49 16.30 14.55
CA HIS A 77 -13.26 16.66 13.35
C HIS A 77 -12.61 17.79 12.52
N SER A 78 -11.98 18.77 13.18
CA SER A 78 -11.30 19.86 12.47
C SER A 78 -10.00 19.40 11.79
N MET A 79 -9.33 18.39 12.36
CA MET A 79 -8.14 17.79 11.78
C MET A 79 -8.52 16.86 10.61
N ILE A 80 -9.60 16.08 10.75
CA ILE A 80 -10.22 15.30 9.64
C ILE A 80 -10.56 16.21 8.46
N THR A 81 -11.20 17.36 8.73
CA THR A 81 -11.53 18.34 7.69
C THR A 81 -10.28 18.83 6.98
N GLN A 82 -9.23 19.18 7.73
CA GLN A 82 -7.98 19.66 7.14
C GLN A 82 -7.26 18.59 6.31
N ILE A 83 -7.26 17.33 6.76
CA ILE A 83 -6.71 16.20 5.98
C ILE A 83 -7.41 16.11 4.60
N LYS A 84 -8.74 16.27 4.57
CA LYS A 84 -9.50 16.32 3.31
C LYS A 84 -9.16 17.54 2.46
N GLU A 85 -8.97 18.71 3.08
CA GLU A 85 -8.58 19.94 2.38
C GLU A 85 -7.19 19.83 1.74
N PHE A 86 -6.29 19.03 2.31
CA PHE A 86 -5.00 18.68 1.70
C PHE A 86 -5.12 17.68 0.54
N GLY A 87 -6.33 17.20 0.23
CA GLY A 87 -6.60 16.29 -0.88
C GLY A 87 -6.47 14.80 -0.55
N PHE A 88 -6.29 14.44 0.72
CA PHE A 88 -6.29 13.03 1.14
C PHE A 88 -7.71 12.50 1.28
N ASN A 89 -7.87 11.21 0.97
CA ASN A 89 -9.12 10.48 1.12
C ASN A 89 -8.98 9.19 1.96
N ALA A 90 -7.79 8.92 2.50
CA ALA A 90 -7.54 7.75 3.33
C ALA A 90 -6.65 8.06 4.54
N VAL A 91 -6.80 7.27 5.61
CA VAL A 91 -5.96 7.35 6.81
C VAL A 91 -5.46 5.94 7.19
N ARG A 92 -4.14 5.78 7.31
CA ARG A 92 -3.55 4.61 7.98
C ARG A 92 -3.46 4.94 9.47
N VAL A 93 -4.02 4.07 10.29
CA VAL A 93 -4.18 4.27 11.74
C VAL A 93 -3.34 3.23 12.49
N PRO A 94 -2.09 3.59 12.86
CA PRO A 94 -1.28 2.81 13.78
C PRO A 94 -1.99 2.56 15.10
N PHE A 95 -2.03 1.31 15.55
CA PHE A 95 -2.51 0.91 16.87
C PHE A 95 -1.58 -0.14 17.49
N CYS A 96 -1.58 -0.22 18.83
CA CYS A 96 -0.89 -1.29 19.54
C CYS A 96 -1.87 -2.35 20.09
N ALA A 97 -1.40 -3.57 20.36
CA ALA A 97 -2.23 -4.66 20.89
C ALA A 97 -3.05 -4.26 22.14
N LYS A 98 -2.47 -3.46 23.06
CA LYS A 98 -3.16 -3.03 24.29
C LYS A 98 -4.36 -2.10 24.05
N VAL A 99 -4.59 -1.61 22.83
CA VAL A 99 -5.86 -0.94 22.51
C VAL A 99 -7.04 -1.89 22.77
N MET A 100 -6.85 -3.20 22.52
CA MET A 100 -7.87 -4.23 22.72
C MET A 100 -8.17 -4.52 24.20
N ASP A 101 -7.22 -4.23 25.10
CA ASP A 101 -7.41 -4.36 26.55
C ASP A 101 -8.40 -3.33 27.13
N ASN A 102 -8.87 -2.40 26.30
CA ASN A 102 -9.83 -1.37 26.64
C ASN A 102 -9.41 -0.61 27.91
N GLN A 103 -8.20 -0.08 27.89
CA GLN A 103 -7.59 0.68 28.98
C GLN A 103 -8.03 2.16 28.96
N ASN A 104 -7.73 2.91 30.02
CA ASN A 104 -8.05 4.33 30.05
C ASN A 104 -7.20 5.09 29.03
N THR A 105 -7.79 6.07 28.36
CA THR A 105 -7.06 7.03 27.52
C THR A 105 -6.72 8.27 28.32
N ASP A 106 -5.53 8.84 28.11
CA ASP A 106 -5.10 10.08 28.76
C ASP A 106 -5.13 11.27 27.79
N PHE A 107 -4.88 12.50 28.27
CA PHE A 107 -4.57 13.69 27.45
C PHE A 107 -5.49 13.98 26.22
N VAL A 108 -6.79 13.76 26.32
CA VAL A 108 -7.78 14.29 25.37
C VAL A 108 -8.41 15.55 25.98
N ASP A 109 -8.47 16.65 25.22
CA ASP A 109 -9.25 17.82 25.65
C ASP A 109 -10.73 17.62 25.34
N TYR A 110 -11.51 17.25 26.36
CA TYR A 110 -12.95 17.00 26.23
C TYR A 110 -13.80 18.25 25.98
N ASN A 111 -13.23 19.47 26.06
CA ASN A 111 -13.94 20.66 25.58
C ASN A 111 -13.90 20.74 24.05
N LEU A 112 -12.85 20.21 23.44
CA LEU A 112 -12.68 20.12 21.99
C LEU A 112 -13.27 18.83 21.41
N ASN A 113 -13.24 17.74 22.20
CA ASN A 113 -13.62 16.38 21.80
C ASN A 113 -14.54 15.72 22.86
N PRO A 114 -15.75 16.26 23.12
CA PRO A 114 -16.61 15.82 24.22
C PRO A 114 -17.09 14.36 24.12
N GLU A 115 -17.19 13.81 22.91
CA GLU A 115 -17.61 12.44 22.61
C GLU A 115 -16.64 11.36 23.13
N TYR A 116 -15.38 11.73 23.35
CA TYR A 116 -14.34 10.86 23.92
C TYR A 116 -14.38 10.82 25.47
N LYS A 117 -15.25 11.61 26.11
CA LYS A 117 -15.31 11.68 27.57
C LYS A 117 -15.74 10.35 28.18
N ASN A 118 -14.92 9.84 29.10
CA ASN A 118 -15.08 8.53 29.76
C ASN A 118 -15.02 7.34 28.79
N LYS A 119 -14.45 7.53 27.60
CA LYS A 119 -14.18 6.45 26.65
C LYS A 119 -12.83 5.83 26.94
N LYS A 120 -12.77 4.53 26.73
CA LYS A 120 -11.55 3.73 26.85
C LYS A 120 -10.97 3.46 25.48
N SER A 121 -9.75 2.93 25.41
CA SER A 121 -8.97 2.83 24.17
C SER A 121 -9.73 2.23 22.98
N LEU A 122 -10.45 1.12 23.18
CA LEU A 122 -11.21 0.49 22.11
C LEU A 122 -12.43 1.31 21.69
N GLU A 123 -13.15 1.89 22.66
CA GLU A 123 -14.29 2.77 22.35
C GLU A 123 -13.84 4.06 21.66
N SER A 124 -12.68 4.61 22.04
CA SER A 124 -12.07 5.78 21.40
C SER A 124 -11.65 5.46 19.97
N LEU A 125 -11.10 4.26 19.72
CA LEU A 125 -10.83 3.80 18.36
C LEU A 125 -12.14 3.64 17.57
N ASP A 126 -13.19 3.05 18.14
CA ASP A 126 -14.49 2.92 17.47
C ASP A 126 -15.05 4.28 17.01
N ILE A 127 -15.03 5.27 17.89
CA ILE A 127 -15.50 6.63 17.60
C ILE A 127 -14.66 7.24 16.49
N PHE A 128 -13.32 7.17 16.60
CA PHE A 128 -12.42 7.73 15.61
C PHE A 128 -12.64 7.13 14.21
N LEU A 129 -12.77 5.81 14.11
CA LEU A 129 -13.03 5.14 12.82
C LEU A 129 -14.43 5.47 12.27
N SER A 130 -15.42 5.70 13.13
CA SER A 130 -16.73 6.22 12.72
C SER A 130 -16.60 7.63 12.16
N ASP A 131 -15.85 8.50 12.83
CA ASP A 131 -15.62 9.89 12.39
C ASP A 131 -14.94 9.94 11.02
N LEU A 132 -13.96 9.07 10.77
CA LEU A 132 -13.33 8.94 9.45
C LEU A 132 -14.36 8.54 8.38
N ALA A 133 -15.13 7.48 8.62
CA ALA A 133 -16.11 6.96 7.67
C ALA A 133 -17.25 7.96 7.40
N GLU A 134 -17.76 8.63 8.43
CA GLU A 134 -18.80 9.67 8.30
C GLU A 134 -18.32 10.89 7.51
N ASN A 135 -17.01 11.07 7.41
CA ASN A 135 -16.37 12.13 6.63
C ASN A 135 -15.76 11.60 5.32
N ASP A 136 -16.22 10.46 4.81
CA ASP A 136 -15.76 9.88 3.54
C ASP A 136 -14.25 9.58 3.48
N LEU A 137 -13.61 9.34 4.61
CA LEU A 137 -12.22 8.89 4.67
C LEU A 137 -12.16 7.37 4.81
N TYR A 138 -11.50 6.75 3.83
CA TYR A 138 -11.11 5.35 3.92
C TYR A 138 -10.11 5.15 5.06
N PHE A 139 -10.08 3.96 5.66
CA PHE A 139 -9.10 3.67 6.68
C PHE A 139 -8.53 2.26 6.60
N ILE A 140 -7.27 2.16 7.04
CA ILE A 140 -6.55 0.91 7.26
C ILE A 140 -6.08 0.92 8.70
N LEU A 141 -6.25 -0.20 9.39
CA LEU A 141 -5.71 -0.39 10.73
C LEU A 141 -4.35 -1.06 10.62
N ASP A 142 -3.35 -0.47 11.24
CA ASP A 142 -1.99 -0.98 11.25
C ASP A 142 -1.60 -1.48 12.64
N HIS A 143 -1.31 -2.78 12.74
CA HIS A 143 -0.81 -3.37 13.98
C HIS A 143 0.65 -2.95 14.18
N HIS A 144 0.82 -1.78 14.80
CA HIS A 144 2.07 -1.04 14.81
C HIS A 144 3.07 -1.53 15.85
N SER A 145 2.58 -1.91 17.03
CA SER A 145 3.40 -2.40 18.14
C SER A 145 2.61 -3.34 19.06
N ILE A 146 3.33 -4.11 19.88
CA ILE A 146 2.69 -4.96 20.89
C ILE A 146 2.43 -4.13 22.17
N ASP A 147 3.45 -3.42 22.65
CA ASP A 147 3.47 -2.86 24.00
C ASP A 147 3.07 -1.38 24.12
N CYS A 148 2.80 -0.73 22.99
CA CYS A 148 2.54 0.71 22.84
C CYS A 148 3.73 1.61 23.19
N GLN A 149 4.95 1.10 23.06
CA GLN A 149 6.17 1.86 23.32
C GLN A 149 7.07 1.94 22.09
N ASN A 150 7.34 0.80 21.47
CA ASN A 150 8.23 0.73 20.31
C ASN A 150 7.69 -0.28 19.30
N VAL A 151 7.99 -0.03 18.02
CA VAL A 151 7.75 -1.03 16.97
C VAL A 151 8.45 -2.33 17.35
N SER A 152 7.70 -3.41 17.42
CA SER A 152 8.23 -4.72 17.83
C SER A 152 8.96 -5.37 16.65
N PRO A 153 10.17 -5.95 16.84
CA PRO A 153 10.94 -6.53 15.73
C PRO A 153 10.21 -7.72 15.08
N LEU A 154 9.55 -8.53 15.90
CA LEU A 154 8.73 -9.68 15.51
C LEU A 154 7.24 -9.41 15.81
N TRP A 155 6.36 -10.24 15.28
CA TRP A 155 4.91 -10.21 15.52
C TRP A 155 4.50 -10.84 16.86
N TYR A 156 5.47 -11.20 17.70
CA TYR A 156 5.27 -11.80 19.01
C TYR A 156 6.45 -11.44 19.93
N ASP A 157 6.26 -11.61 21.23
CA ASP A 157 7.32 -11.52 22.24
C ASP A 157 7.14 -12.61 23.33
N ASN A 158 7.66 -12.39 24.54
CA ASN A 158 7.56 -13.37 25.63
C ASN A 158 6.18 -13.41 26.29
N ASP A 159 5.43 -12.31 26.24
CA ASP A 159 4.15 -12.12 26.92
C ASP A 159 2.97 -12.03 25.92
N TYR A 160 3.27 -11.97 24.62
CA TYR A 160 2.31 -11.91 23.54
C TYR A 160 2.71 -12.89 22.42
N SER A 161 1.89 -13.92 22.19
CA SER A 161 2.21 -14.99 21.24
C SER A 161 1.76 -14.67 19.81
N GLU A 162 2.23 -15.45 18.83
CA GLU A 162 1.70 -15.37 17.47
C GLU A 162 0.20 -15.68 17.39
N ASP A 163 -0.33 -16.53 18.28
CA ASP A 163 -1.76 -16.82 18.30
C ASP A 163 -2.56 -15.63 18.87
N ASP A 164 -2.00 -14.90 19.84
CA ASP A 164 -2.59 -13.64 20.32
C ASP A 164 -2.63 -12.59 19.20
N TRP A 165 -1.51 -12.43 18.48
CA TRP A 165 -1.42 -11.57 17.30
C TRP A 165 -2.46 -11.89 16.23
N VAL A 166 -2.58 -13.16 15.84
CA VAL A 166 -3.60 -13.58 14.87
C VAL A 166 -5.01 -13.34 15.41
N GLY A 167 -5.24 -13.60 16.71
CA GLY A 167 -6.52 -13.35 17.37
C GLY A 167 -6.94 -11.89 17.36
N ASP A 168 -6.02 -10.95 17.60
CA ASP A 168 -6.29 -9.51 17.53
C ASP A 168 -6.61 -9.05 16.11
N LEU A 169 -5.90 -9.57 15.11
CA LEU A 169 -6.18 -9.28 13.70
C LEU A 169 -7.57 -9.80 13.28
N GLU A 170 -7.94 -11.02 13.68
CA GLU A 170 -9.29 -11.56 13.45
C GLU A 170 -10.36 -10.73 14.19
N PHE A 171 -10.10 -10.32 15.42
CA PHE A 171 -11.00 -9.49 16.21
C PHE A 171 -11.30 -8.17 15.48
N ILE A 172 -10.27 -7.48 14.98
CA ILE A 172 -10.41 -6.24 14.21
C ILE A 172 -11.17 -6.48 12.90
N ALA A 173 -10.76 -7.51 12.15
CA ALA A 173 -11.39 -7.87 10.87
C ALA A 173 -12.89 -8.11 11.02
N LYS A 174 -13.29 -8.78 12.12
CA LYS A 174 -14.68 -9.03 12.49
C LYS A 174 -15.39 -7.76 12.94
N ARG A 175 -14.79 -7.02 13.87
CA ARG A 175 -15.41 -5.88 14.58
C ARG A 175 -15.87 -4.79 13.62
N TYR A 176 -15.02 -4.44 12.65
CA TYR A 176 -15.29 -3.34 11.72
C TYR A 176 -15.83 -3.80 10.35
N SER A 177 -16.21 -5.07 10.22
CA SER A 177 -16.65 -5.68 8.94
C SER A 177 -17.86 -5.01 8.27
N LEU A 178 -18.68 -4.28 9.03
CA LEU A 178 -19.85 -3.57 8.51
C LEU A 178 -19.54 -2.15 8.06
N ASN A 179 -18.33 -1.63 8.31
CA ASN A 179 -17.94 -0.29 7.90
C ASN A 179 -17.43 -0.34 6.44
N PRO A 180 -18.13 0.29 5.47
CA PRO A 180 -17.75 0.22 4.06
C PRO A 180 -16.52 1.04 3.71
N TYR A 181 -15.95 1.83 4.64
CA TYR A 181 -14.69 2.57 4.49
C TYR A 181 -13.48 1.82 5.07
N PHE A 182 -13.71 0.67 5.71
CA PHE A 182 -12.63 -0.17 6.23
C PHE A 182 -11.97 -0.95 5.09
N VAL A 183 -10.83 -0.44 4.61
CA VAL A 183 -10.15 -0.97 3.42
C VAL A 183 -9.41 -2.27 3.71
N GLY A 184 -8.73 -2.34 4.86
CA GLY A 184 -7.78 -3.41 5.11
C GLY A 184 -7.08 -3.32 6.45
N ILE A 185 -6.24 -4.33 6.68
CA ILE A 185 -5.38 -4.42 7.85
C ILE A 185 -3.94 -4.52 7.37
N ASP A 186 -3.08 -3.62 7.86
CA ASP A 186 -1.64 -3.79 7.84
C ASP A 186 -1.24 -4.64 9.03
N ILE A 187 -0.88 -5.88 8.72
CA ILE A 187 -0.92 -6.96 9.69
C ILE A 187 0.20 -6.83 10.73
N LYS A 188 1.29 -6.14 10.39
CA LYS A 188 2.38 -5.83 11.31
C LYS A 188 3.29 -4.76 10.68
N ASN A 189 3.48 -3.67 11.41
CA ASN A 189 4.43 -2.64 11.03
C ASN A 189 5.88 -3.14 11.07
N GLU A 190 6.64 -2.85 10.02
CA GLU A 190 8.12 -2.87 9.97
C GLU A 190 8.79 -4.10 10.63
N ASN A 191 8.85 -5.24 9.93
CA ASN A 191 9.63 -6.38 10.41
C ASN A 191 11.13 -6.06 10.35
N HIS A 192 11.80 -6.04 11.49
CA HIS A 192 13.18 -5.58 11.58
C HIS A 192 14.01 -6.31 12.64
N SER A 193 15.32 -6.13 12.57
CA SER A 193 16.27 -6.71 13.53
C SER A 193 16.47 -5.77 14.71
N SER A 194 16.54 -6.31 15.93
CA SER A 194 16.84 -5.50 17.13
C SER A 194 18.19 -5.90 17.72
N ASN A 195 19.16 -4.98 17.65
CA ASN A 195 20.50 -5.11 18.28
C ASN A 195 21.23 -6.42 17.96
N GLY A 196 21.12 -6.89 16.72
CA GLY A 196 21.72 -8.14 16.28
C GLY A 196 21.04 -9.41 16.82
N LYS A 197 19.76 -9.32 17.18
CA LYS A 197 18.89 -10.43 17.60
C LYS A 197 17.51 -10.27 16.94
N ASN A 198 16.68 -11.32 17.01
CA ASN A 198 15.32 -11.33 16.50
C ASN A 198 15.25 -10.80 15.07
N TYR A 199 15.79 -11.55 14.12
CA TYR A 199 15.87 -11.15 12.71
C TYR A 199 14.70 -11.77 11.96
N PRO A 200 13.60 -11.05 11.66
CA PRO A 200 12.60 -11.57 10.75
C PRO A 200 13.27 -11.92 9.43
N GLN A 201 12.93 -13.07 8.91
CA GLN A 201 13.43 -13.62 7.67
C GLN A 201 12.27 -13.90 6.74
N TRP A 202 12.56 -14.12 5.46
CA TRP A 202 11.54 -14.42 4.48
C TRP A 202 11.91 -15.68 3.72
N GLY A 203 11.10 -16.73 3.87
CA GLY A 203 11.22 -17.96 3.10
C GLY A 203 12.36 -18.89 3.52
N ILE A 204 12.86 -18.77 4.75
CA ILE A 204 13.91 -19.67 5.27
C ILE A 204 13.36 -20.90 6.00
N GLY A 205 12.07 -20.93 6.31
CA GLY A 205 11.38 -22.07 6.95
C GLY A 205 11.51 -22.16 8.47
N ASP A 206 12.24 -21.26 9.14
CA ASP A 206 12.24 -21.18 10.61
C ASP A 206 10.92 -20.57 11.09
N ALA A 207 10.06 -21.37 11.73
CA ALA A 207 8.75 -20.92 12.18
C ALA A 207 8.80 -19.68 13.10
N LYS A 208 9.90 -19.47 13.84
CA LYS A 208 10.06 -18.33 14.76
C LYS A 208 10.46 -17.03 14.07
N LEU A 209 11.07 -17.12 12.90
CA LEU A 209 11.65 -15.95 12.22
C LEU A 209 11.05 -15.72 10.84
N ASP A 210 10.43 -16.72 10.23
CA ASP A 210 9.91 -16.62 8.86
C ASP A 210 8.61 -15.81 8.80
N TRP A 211 8.78 -14.52 8.48
CA TRP A 211 7.70 -13.55 8.30
C TRP A 211 6.74 -13.97 7.20
N ARG A 212 7.22 -14.55 6.09
CA ARG A 212 6.35 -15.03 5.00
C ARG A 212 5.33 -16.03 5.53
N ARG A 213 5.77 -16.97 6.38
CA ARG A 213 4.89 -17.97 6.99
C ARG A 213 3.89 -17.33 7.94
N ALA A 214 4.33 -16.42 8.80
CA ALA A 214 3.45 -15.73 9.75
C ALA A 214 2.41 -14.86 9.05
N ALA A 215 2.83 -14.09 8.03
CA ALA A 215 1.94 -13.31 7.18
C ALA A 215 0.88 -14.18 6.49
N GLN A 216 1.27 -15.34 5.95
CA GLN A 216 0.32 -16.29 5.36
C GLN A 216 -0.70 -16.82 6.37
N LYS A 217 -0.27 -17.12 7.60
CA LYS A 217 -1.18 -17.56 8.67
C LYS A 217 -2.20 -16.46 9.03
N ALA A 218 -1.72 -15.24 9.27
CA ALA A 218 -2.57 -14.10 9.60
C ALA A 218 -3.52 -13.73 8.44
N GLY A 219 -2.99 -13.66 7.21
CA GLY A 219 -3.78 -13.33 6.03
C GLY A 219 -4.87 -14.37 5.74
N GLN A 220 -4.60 -15.65 5.97
CA GLN A 220 -5.62 -16.69 5.88
C GLN A 220 -6.73 -16.49 6.91
N ALA A 221 -6.38 -16.22 8.16
CA ALA A 221 -7.33 -15.99 9.24
C ALA A 221 -8.22 -14.75 8.98
N ILE A 222 -7.60 -13.64 8.56
CA ILE A 222 -8.32 -12.41 8.17
C ILE A 222 -9.26 -12.68 7.00
N ASN A 223 -8.78 -13.32 5.93
CA ASN A 223 -9.59 -13.56 4.73
C ASN A 223 -10.79 -14.48 5.02
N GLN A 224 -10.64 -15.46 5.92
CA GLN A 224 -11.76 -16.30 6.38
C GLN A 224 -12.76 -15.52 7.24
N THR A 225 -12.28 -14.57 8.05
CA THR A 225 -13.11 -13.77 8.95
C THR A 225 -13.84 -12.64 8.21
N ASN A 226 -13.15 -11.94 7.30
CA ASN A 226 -13.66 -10.84 6.52
C ASN A 226 -13.04 -10.85 5.11
N PRO A 227 -13.67 -11.51 4.13
CA PRO A 227 -13.16 -11.58 2.76
C PRO A 227 -13.33 -10.26 1.99
N ASN A 228 -13.95 -9.23 2.58
CA ASN A 228 -14.26 -7.98 1.90
C ASN A 228 -13.15 -6.93 2.04
N ILE A 229 -12.05 -7.20 2.74
CA ILE A 229 -10.96 -6.25 2.98
C ILE A 229 -9.64 -6.73 2.38
N LEU A 230 -8.68 -5.82 2.24
CA LEU A 230 -7.32 -6.11 1.79
C LEU A 230 -6.40 -6.45 2.98
N ILE A 231 -5.32 -7.16 2.69
CA ILE A 231 -4.30 -7.60 3.63
C ILE A 231 -2.98 -6.96 3.19
N PHE A 232 -2.50 -6.01 3.98
CA PHE A 232 -1.26 -5.28 3.76
C PHE A 232 -0.13 -6.02 4.48
N VAL A 233 0.93 -6.37 3.76
CA VAL A 233 2.08 -7.11 4.25
C VAL A 233 3.34 -6.27 4.07
N SER A 234 3.90 -5.78 5.17
CA SER A 234 5.18 -5.07 5.18
C SER A 234 6.34 -6.00 4.83
N GLY A 235 7.45 -5.44 4.36
CA GLY A 235 8.68 -6.18 4.06
C GLY A 235 9.42 -6.57 5.34
N ILE A 236 10.64 -7.08 5.18
CA ILE A 236 11.61 -7.22 6.27
C ILE A 236 12.68 -6.12 6.17
N GLU A 237 13.60 -6.03 7.12
CA GLU A 237 14.83 -5.24 6.98
C GLU A 237 15.88 -6.09 6.24
N ASN A 238 16.37 -7.16 6.87
CA ASN A 238 17.49 -7.96 6.39
C ASN A 238 17.10 -9.41 6.09
N GLY A 239 17.18 -9.83 4.82
CA GLY A 239 17.02 -11.24 4.43
C GLY A 239 18.34 -12.00 4.36
N GLN A 240 18.37 -13.27 4.75
CA GLN A 240 19.57 -14.12 4.72
C GLN A 240 19.63 -15.07 3.51
N ASN A 241 18.70 -14.96 2.57
CA ASN A 241 18.63 -15.84 1.40
C ASN A 241 19.31 -15.22 0.15
N ASP A 242 19.56 -16.05 -0.86
CA ASP A 242 20.24 -15.69 -2.11
C ASP A 242 19.53 -14.61 -2.94
N CYS A 243 18.22 -14.44 -2.75
CA CYS A 243 17.43 -13.39 -3.39
C CYS A 243 17.47 -12.06 -2.63
N SER A 244 18.04 -11.99 -1.43
CA SER A 244 18.17 -10.75 -0.65
C SER A 244 19.62 -10.28 -0.65
N LYS A 245 20.05 -9.69 -1.76
CA LYS A 245 21.48 -9.40 -2.03
C LYS A 245 21.94 -8.11 -1.35
N ASP A 246 21.12 -7.07 -1.37
CA ASP A 246 21.41 -5.83 -0.66
C ASP A 246 21.11 -5.97 0.84
N LYS A 247 21.91 -5.28 1.66
CA LYS A 247 21.81 -5.21 3.12
C LYS A 247 21.61 -3.79 3.64
N ASP A 248 21.74 -2.77 2.78
CA ASP A 248 21.50 -1.38 3.14
C ASP A 248 20.00 -1.05 3.06
N MET A 249 19.19 -1.71 3.89
CA MET A 249 17.72 -1.64 3.85
C MET A 249 17.14 -0.91 5.05
N MET A 250 15.96 -0.34 4.87
CA MET A 250 15.13 0.17 5.97
C MET A 250 14.22 -0.91 6.52
N TRP A 251 13.64 -0.66 7.69
CA TRP A 251 12.65 -1.57 8.27
C TRP A 251 11.42 -1.63 7.36
N GLY A 252 10.91 -2.83 7.08
CA GLY A 252 9.71 -3.00 6.25
C GLY A 252 9.90 -2.77 4.73
N GLU A 253 11.10 -2.46 4.25
CA GLU A 253 11.35 -2.13 2.84
C GLU A 253 11.64 -3.35 1.95
N ASN A 254 12.28 -4.39 2.50
CA ASN A 254 12.91 -5.44 1.72
C ASN A 254 11.91 -6.52 1.28
N PHE A 255 11.55 -6.50 -0.01
CA PHE A 255 10.72 -7.51 -0.68
C PHE A 255 11.49 -8.35 -1.71
N MET A 256 12.81 -8.17 -1.83
CA MET A 256 13.66 -8.98 -2.72
C MET A 256 13.46 -10.50 -2.55
N PRO A 257 13.32 -11.04 -1.32
CA PRO A 257 13.05 -12.47 -1.10
C PRO A 257 11.87 -13.07 -1.87
N ILE A 258 10.87 -12.28 -2.27
CA ILE A 258 9.70 -12.76 -3.01
C ILE A 258 10.09 -13.40 -4.35
N GLU A 259 11.22 -12.99 -4.95
CA GLU A 259 11.73 -13.62 -6.17
C GLU A 259 11.99 -15.13 -6.00
N CYS A 260 12.56 -15.53 -4.86
CA CYS A 260 12.82 -16.93 -4.54
C CYS A 260 11.63 -17.59 -3.84
N TYR A 261 10.94 -16.84 -2.98
CA TYR A 261 9.95 -17.35 -2.03
C TYR A 261 8.68 -16.51 -2.09
N PRO A 262 7.85 -16.67 -3.13
CA PRO A 262 6.65 -15.86 -3.31
C PRO A 262 5.63 -16.15 -2.20
N VAL A 263 4.81 -15.16 -1.84
CA VAL A 263 3.62 -15.39 -1.01
C VAL A 263 2.76 -16.46 -1.68
N ASP A 264 2.35 -17.46 -0.91
CA ASP A 264 1.48 -18.51 -1.41
C ASP A 264 0.01 -18.03 -1.42
N PHE A 265 -0.54 -17.93 -2.63
CA PHE A 265 -1.88 -17.40 -2.87
C PHE A 265 -3.02 -18.33 -2.40
N GLU A 266 -2.71 -19.56 -1.97
CA GLU A 266 -3.67 -20.40 -1.26
C GLU A 266 -4.02 -19.80 0.12
N TYR A 267 -3.08 -19.10 0.75
CA TYR A 267 -3.26 -18.51 2.08
C TYR A 267 -3.70 -17.04 2.02
N ILE A 268 -3.11 -16.25 1.11
CA ILE A 268 -3.52 -14.86 0.88
C ILE A 268 -3.87 -14.71 -0.60
N PRO A 269 -5.16 -14.64 -0.96
CA PRO A 269 -5.53 -14.47 -2.36
C PRO A 269 -4.81 -13.28 -3.00
N LYS A 270 -4.34 -13.44 -4.23
CA LYS A 270 -3.53 -12.42 -4.91
C LYS A 270 -4.26 -11.08 -5.02
N ASP A 271 -5.57 -11.12 -5.23
CA ASP A 271 -6.45 -9.95 -5.30
C ASP A 271 -6.80 -9.34 -3.94
N LYS A 272 -6.27 -9.89 -2.84
CA LYS A 272 -6.38 -9.37 -1.48
C LYS A 272 -5.03 -8.91 -0.92
N LEU A 273 -3.93 -9.34 -1.50
CA LEU A 273 -2.58 -9.03 -1.03
C LEU A 273 -2.11 -7.66 -1.53
N ILE A 274 -1.73 -6.81 -0.59
CA ILE A 274 -0.96 -5.59 -0.83
C ILE A 274 0.41 -5.76 -0.20
N LEU A 275 1.47 -5.45 -0.95
CA LEU A 275 2.81 -5.32 -0.39
C LEU A 275 3.05 -3.85 -0.05
N THR A 276 3.45 -3.58 1.19
CA THR A 276 3.51 -2.21 1.72
C THR A 276 4.92 -1.82 2.15
N PRO A 277 5.78 -1.32 1.22
CA PRO A 277 7.13 -0.88 1.56
C PRO A 277 7.13 0.43 2.35
N HIS A 278 8.13 0.56 3.22
CA HIS A 278 8.42 1.76 3.99
C HIS A 278 9.70 2.39 3.43
N ILE A 279 9.63 3.66 3.05
CA ILE A 279 10.65 4.30 2.23
C ILE A 279 10.98 5.66 2.82
N TYR A 280 12.16 5.77 3.41
CA TYR A 280 12.62 6.95 4.12
C TYR A 280 13.93 7.49 3.54
N GLY A 281 14.43 8.56 4.15
CA GLY A 281 15.64 9.26 3.72
C GLY A 281 16.61 9.50 4.88
N LEU A 282 17.47 10.51 4.73
CA LEU A 282 18.59 10.76 5.65
C LEU A 282 18.12 11.24 7.02
N ASP A 283 16.95 11.89 7.08
CA ASP A 283 16.31 12.33 8.32
C ASP A 283 15.98 11.16 9.26
N VAL A 284 15.72 9.97 8.72
CA VAL A 284 15.36 8.75 9.49
C VAL A 284 16.51 7.75 9.54
N TYR A 285 17.13 7.46 8.38
CA TYR A 285 18.19 6.47 8.23
C TYR A 285 19.48 7.10 7.68
N PRO A 286 20.23 7.86 8.50
CA PRO A 286 21.43 8.55 8.05
C PRO A 286 22.58 7.61 7.65
N ASP A 287 22.56 6.37 8.12
CA ASP A 287 23.63 5.39 7.93
C ASP A 287 23.48 4.54 6.65
N ILE A 288 22.37 4.68 5.92
CA ILE A 288 22.15 3.97 4.65
C ILE A 288 23.18 4.46 3.61
N SER A 289 24.06 3.56 3.18
CA SER A 289 25.29 3.95 2.49
C SER A 289 25.05 4.61 1.14
N TYR A 290 23.98 4.20 0.43
CA TYR A 290 23.68 4.70 -0.90
C TYR A 290 23.19 6.17 -0.91
N PHE A 291 22.83 6.75 0.23
CA PHE A 291 22.56 8.20 0.36
C PHE A 291 23.83 9.07 0.28
N SER A 292 24.98 8.45 0.55
CA SER A 292 26.31 9.07 0.44
C SER A 292 27.01 8.75 -0.88
N SER A 293 26.36 8.04 -1.79
CA SER A 293 26.89 7.74 -3.12
C SER A 293 27.20 9.02 -3.90
N LYS A 294 28.27 8.99 -4.70
CA LYS A 294 28.60 10.07 -5.65
C LYS A 294 27.56 10.23 -6.76
N ASP A 295 26.77 9.18 -6.99
CA ASP A 295 25.72 9.17 -8.01
C ASP A 295 24.36 9.64 -7.46
N PHE A 296 24.29 10.04 -6.18
CA PHE A 296 23.07 10.59 -5.62
C PHE A 296 22.62 11.85 -6.38
N PRO A 297 21.34 11.97 -6.80
CA PRO A 297 20.21 11.08 -6.49
C PRO A 297 19.87 10.01 -7.55
N ASN A 298 20.66 9.87 -8.63
CA ASN A 298 20.34 8.97 -9.75
C ASN A 298 20.36 7.48 -9.37
N ASN A 299 21.07 7.13 -8.29
CA ASN A 299 21.11 5.77 -7.78
C ASN A 299 19.88 5.35 -6.97
N LEU A 300 18.96 6.28 -6.65
CA LEU A 300 17.78 5.98 -5.83
C LEU A 300 16.78 5.07 -6.53
N GLN A 301 16.39 5.40 -7.77
CA GLN A 301 15.43 4.59 -8.52
C GLN A 301 15.90 3.15 -8.74
N PRO A 302 17.14 2.87 -9.17
CA PRO A 302 17.65 1.50 -9.23
C PRO A 302 17.58 0.75 -7.90
N LYS A 303 17.74 1.44 -6.77
CA LYS A 303 17.61 0.84 -5.43
C LYS A 303 16.16 0.47 -5.13
N TRP A 304 15.22 1.39 -5.33
CA TRP A 304 13.79 1.09 -5.15
C TRP A 304 13.30 -0.03 -6.07
N GLU A 305 13.76 -0.06 -7.33
CA GLU A 305 13.49 -1.16 -8.25
C GLU A 305 14.01 -2.50 -7.75
N GLU A 306 15.24 -2.53 -7.22
CA GLU A 306 15.84 -3.73 -6.63
C GLU A 306 15.04 -4.19 -5.41
N HIS A 307 14.69 -3.28 -4.49
CA HIS A 307 14.09 -3.66 -3.20
C HIS A 307 12.63 -4.13 -3.31
N PHE A 308 11.82 -3.46 -4.14
CA PHE A 308 10.39 -3.73 -4.26
C PHE A 308 9.77 -3.40 -5.62
N GLY A 309 10.31 -2.42 -6.37
CA GLY A 309 9.67 -1.87 -7.57
C GLY A 309 9.43 -2.88 -8.69
N TYR A 310 10.32 -3.87 -8.83
CA TYR A 310 10.19 -4.95 -9.83
C TYR A 310 8.92 -5.79 -9.67
N LEU A 311 8.30 -5.78 -8.49
CA LEU A 311 7.12 -6.61 -8.18
C LEU A 311 5.86 -6.11 -8.88
N THR A 312 5.78 -4.82 -9.22
CA THR A 312 4.70 -4.26 -10.03
C THR A 312 4.61 -4.96 -11.40
N GLU A 313 5.75 -5.22 -12.05
CA GLU A 313 5.83 -5.94 -13.32
C GLU A 313 5.47 -7.43 -13.19
N LYS A 314 5.64 -8.01 -11.99
CA LYS A 314 5.17 -9.36 -11.64
C LYS A 314 3.68 -9.40 -11.28
N GLY A 315 2.98 -8.26 -11.40
CA GLY A 315 1.55 -8.11 -11.16
C GLY A 315 1.17 -8.13 -9.68
N TYR A 316 2.09 -7.84 -8.77
CA TYR A 316 1.75 -7.50 -7.39
C TYR A 316 1.28 -6.04 -7.33
N THR A 317 0.51 -5.73 -6.29
CA THR A 317 0.17 -4.35 -5.97
C THR A 317 1.03 -3.86 -4.83
N ILE A 318 1.67 -2.71 -5.07
CA ILE A 318 2.51 -2.00 -4.12
C ILE A 318 1.79 -0.75 -3.67
N ILE A 319 1.65 -0.59 -2.35
CA ILE A 319 1.15 0.65 -1.75
C ILE A 319 2.18 1.07 -0.69
N PRO A 320 2.98 2.12 -0.91
CA PRO A 320 3.88 2.63 0.11
C PRO A 320 3.10 2.95 1.39
N GLY A 321 3.38 2.22 2.47
CA GLY A 321 2.68 2.36 3.76
C GLY A 321 3.20 3.53 4.58
N GLU A 322 4.49 3.83 4.40
CA GLU A 322 5.14 4.98 5.01
C GLU A 322 6.22 5.53 4.09
N PHE A 323 6.23 6.85 3.96
CA PHE A 323 7.35 7.63 3.45
C PHE A 323 7.21 9.06 3.95
N GLY A 324 8.33 9.67 4.32
CA GLY A 324 8.31 10.98 4.96
C GLY A 324 9.70 11.53 5.21
N SER A 325 9.75 12.82 5.52
CA SER A 325 10.97 13.50 5.97
C SER A 325 10.62 14.86 6.53
N LYS A 326 11.58 15.54 7.19
CA LYS A 326 11.46 16.96 7.51
C LYS A 326 11.52 17.83 6.25
N TYR A 327 11.92 17.30 5.10
CA TYR A 327 11.89 18.01 3.81
C TYR A 327 12.62 19.37 3.88
N GLY A 328 13.77 19.40 4.56
CA GLY A 328 14.54 20.62 4.81
C GLY A 328 13.88 21.66 5.71
N THR A 329 12.70 21.40 6.29
CA THR A 329 12.00 22.33 7.20
C THR A 329 12.55 22.21 8.62
N THR A 330 12.37 23.27 9.40
CA THR A 330 12.68 23.27 10.84
C THR A 330 11.46 22.88 11.63
N THR A 331 11.64 21.93 12.55
CA THR A 331 10.66 21.46 13.53
C THR A 331 11.24 21.66 14.93
N ASN A 332 10.45 21.42 15.97
CA ASN A 332 10.94 21.43 17.35
C ASN A 332 12.06 20.41 17.63
N THR A 333 12.19 19.37 16.81
CA THR A 333 13.24 18.33 16.94
C THR A 333 14.41 18.56 16.00
N GLY A 334 14.46 19.71 15.31
CA GLY A 334 15.59 20.14 14.48
C GLY A 334 15.21 20.41 13.02
N THR A 335 16.23 20.75 12.23
CA THR A 335 16.10 21.06 10.81
C THR A 335 16.38 19.83 9.96
N GLY A 336 15.50 19.55 9.00
CA GLY A 336 15.64 18.45 8.06
C GLY A 336 16.85 18.57 7.14
N ASN A 337 17.32 17.43 6.65
CA ASN A 337 18.40 17.37 5.69
C ASN A 337 17.94 17.92 4.33
N THR A 338 18.75 18.78 3.70
CA THR A 338 18.41 19.31 2.37
C THR A 338 18.47 18.25 1.26
N LYS A 339 19.19 17.15 1.47
CA LYS A 339 19.14 15.99 0.57
C LYS A 339 17.78 15.29 0.59
N ASP A 340 17.03 15.38 1.68
CA ASP A 340 15.69 14.78 1.74
C ASP A 340 14.67 15.50 0.88
N VAL A 341 14.86 16.80 0.59
CA VAL A 341 14.07 17.50 -0.43
C VAL A 341 14.23 16.80 -1.79
N VAL A 342 15.49 16.54 -2.19
CA VAL A 342 15.80 15.89 -3.47
C VAL A 342 15.32 14.44 -3.50
N LEU A 343 15.47 13.70 -2.39
CA LEU A 343 15.03 12.32 -2.28
C LEU A 343 13.50 12.22 -2.40
N GLN A 344 12.76 13.06 -1.68
CA GLN A 344 11.30 13.04 -1.69
C GLN A 344 10.74 13.53 -3.05
N ASP A 345 11.36 14.52 -3.69
CA ASP A 345 11.02 14.89 -5.08
C ASP A 345 11.22 13.70 -6.02
N LYS A 346 12.36 12.99 -5.91
CA LYS A 346 12.68 11.82 -6.73
C LYS A 346 11.77 10.63 -6.47
N LEU A 347 11.32 10.45 -5.23
CA LEU A 347 10.39 9.40 -4.85
C LEU A 347 9.00 9.64 -5.45
N ILE A 348 8.55 10.89 -5.47
CA ILE A 348 7.31 11.28 -6.16
C ILE A 348 7.42 11.08 -7.67
N ASP A 349 8.53 11.49 -8.30
CA ASP A 349 8.80 11.20 -9.71
C ASP A 349 8.72 9.68 -9.99
N TYR A 350 9.32 8.88 -9.10
CA TYR A 350 9.33 7.42 -9.22
C TYR A 350 7.93 6.80 -9.12
N PHE A 351 7.10 7.26 -8.18
CA PHE A 351 5.72 6.78 -8.07
C PHE A 351 4.87 7.16 -9.29
N ILE A 352 5.09 8.34 -9.88
CA ILE A 352 4.45 8.73 -11.13
C ILE A 352 4.88 7.79 -12.27
N ASP A 353 6.18 7.57 -12.43
CA ASP A 353 6.74 6.70 -13.49
C ASP A 353 6.25 5.24 -13.39
N LYS A 354 5.99 4.76 -12.17
CA LYS A 354 5.51 3.40 -11.90
C LYS A 354 3.98 3.29 -11.78
N GLU A 355 3.25 4.39 -11.99
CA GLU A 355 1.80 4.46 -11.82
C GLU A 355 1.34 3.96 -10.43
N VAL A 356 2.12 4.28 -9.39
CA VAL A 356 1.79 3.99 -7.98
C VAL A 356 0.87 5.10 -7.46
N CYS A 357 -0.43 4.90 -7.63
CA CYS A 357 -1.47 5.88 -7.29
C CYS A 357 -2.20 5.63 -5.96
N ASN A 358 -1.60 4.80 -5.10
CA ASN A 358 -2.09 4.53 -3.75
C ASN A 358 -0.89 4.62 -2.81
N PHE A 359 -1.00 5.37 -1.71
CA PHE A 359 0.11 5.59 -0.78
C PHE A 359 -0.37 6.12 0.57
N PHE A 360 0.47 6.04 1.60
CA PHE A 360 0.25 6.63 2.91
C PHE A 360 1.49 7.43 3.35
N TYR A 361 1.38 8.75 3.38
CA TYR A 361 2.48 9.63 3.80
C TYR A 361 2.67 9.55 5.32
N TRP A 362 3.92 9.48 5.78
CA TRP A 362 4.27 9.62 7.20
C TRP A 362 4.76 11.05 7.47
N SER A 363 4.03 11.89 8.20
CA SER A 363 2.69 11.67 8.78
C SER A 363 1.87 12.97 8.78
N TYR A 364 0.60 12.91 9.16
CA TYR A 364 -0.19 14.11 9.45
C TYR A 364 0.44 14.87 10.63
N ASN A 365 0.77 14.11 11.67
CA ASN A 365 1.27 14.57 12.95
C ASN A 365 2.58 15.37 12.84
N PRO A 366 2.71 16.52 13.52
CA PRO A 366 3.98 17.23 13.58
C PRO A 366 5.00 16.55 14.49
N ASN A 367 4.55 15.73 15.46
CA ASN A 367 5.38 15.19 16.52
C ASN A 367 6.04 13.83 16.20
N SER A 368 6.37 13.59 14.93
CA SER A 368 7.34 12.55 14.57
C SER A 368 8.74 13.17 14.61
N ASP A 369 9.61 12.64 15.45
CA ASP A 369 10.86 13.31 15.80
C ASP A 369 11.85 13.44 14.62
N ASP A 370 11.86 12.47 13.73
CA ASP A 370 12.75 12.37 12.57
C ASP A 370 12.12 12.98 11.30
N THR A 371 10.81 12.86 11.09
CA THR A 371 10.16 13.36 9.86
C THR A 371 9.35 14.65 10.03
N GLY A 372 8.98 15.03 11.25
CA GLY A 372 7.92 16.02 11.47
C GLY A 372 6.58 15.55 10.86
N GLY A 373 5.80 16.49 10.33
CA GLY A 373 4.49 16.19 9.75
C GLY A 373 4.13 16.98 8.50
N LEU A 374 2.83 16.99 8.19
CA LEU A 374 2.20 17.87 7.20
C LEU A 374 1.72 19.19 7.81
N VAL A 375 1.63 19.26 9.14
CA VAL A 375 1.40 20.51 9.87
C VAL A 375 2.62 20.84 10.74
N GLU A 376 2.74 22.11 11.14
CA GLU A 376 3.73 22.56 12.11
C GLU A 376 3.38 22.09 13.52
N ASP A 377 4.29 22.32 14.47
CA ASP A 377 4.18 21.90 15.86
C ASP A 377 2.97 22.49 16.61
N ASP A 378 2.32 23.51 16.04
CA ASP A 378 1.06 24.08 16.53
C ASP A 378 -0.19 23.21 16.21
N TRP A 379 0.00 22.10 15.50
CA TRP A 379 -1.02 21.17 14.99
C TRP A 379 -1.99 21.77 13.97
N GLN A 380 -1.75 22.99 13.48
CA GLN A 380 -2.71 23.77 12.71
C GLN A 380 -2.14 24.29 11.40
N THR A 381 -0.92 24.82 11.40
CA THR A 381 -0.32 25.51 10.27
C THR A 381 0.21 24.50 9.24
N PRO A 382 -0.27 24.50 7.99
CA PRO A 382 0.21 23.56 6.98
C PRO A 382 1.66 23.80 6.55
N ILE A 383 2.44 22.73 6.36
CA ILE A 383 3.76 22.79 5.73
C ILE A 383 3.59 22.67 4.22
N SER A 384 3.34 23.81 3.56
CA SER A 384 2.97 23.87 2.14
C SER A 384 3.97 23.20 1.21
N SER A 385 5.28 23.28 1.47
CA SER A 385 6.30 22.65 0.61
C SER A 385 6.17 21.13 0.52
N LYS A 386 5.81 20.46 1.63
CA LYS A 386 5.58 19.01 1.66
C LYS A 386 4.27 18.66 0.95
N ILE A 387 3.20 19.41 1.26
CA ILE A 387 1.88 19.21 0.66
C ILE A 387 1.94 19.41 -0.86
N ASP A 388 2.61 20.47 -1.33
CA ASP A 388 2.78 20.76 -2.76
C ASP A 388 3.53 19.64 -3.48
N ASN A 389 4.51 19.00 -2.84
CA ASN A 389 5.19 17.84 -3.43
C ASN A 389 4.24 16.64 -3.60
N LEU A 390 3.47 16.31 -2.56
CA LEU A 390 2.46 15.24 -2.60
C LEU A 390 1.35 15.52 -3.62
N GLN A 391 0.98 16.79 -3.76
CA GLN A 391 -0.03 17.22 -4.72
C GLN A 391 0.38 16.93 -6.18
N LYS A 392 1.67 16.86 -6.51
CA LYS A 392 2.12 16.43 -7.85
C LYS A 392 1.62 15.02 -8.18
N LEU A 393 1.76 14.08 -7.24
CA LEU A 393 1.31 12.69 -7.40
C LEU A 393 -0.22 12.61 -7.45
N ILE A 394 -0.90 13.27 -6.51
CA ILE A 394 -2.37 13.29 -6.44
C ILE A 394 -2.96 13.84 -7.75
N GLN A 395 -2.40 14.91 -8.30
CA GLN A 395 -2.87 15.49 -9.54
C GLN A 395 -2.63 14.58 -10.75
N TYR A 396 -1.46 13.94 -10.83
CA TYR A 396 -1.17 12.95 -11.86
C TYR A 396 -2.19 11.80 -11.84
N CYS A 397 -2.39 11.18 -10.68
CA CYS A 397 -3.27 10.02 -10.52
C CYS A 397 -4.73 10.34 -10.83
N ASN A 398 -5.22 11.52 -10.41
CA ASN A 398 -6.56 11.98 -10.76
C ASN A 398 -6.74 12.22 -12.27
N GLN A 399 -5.68 12.62 -12.97
CA GLN A 399 -5.72 12.80 -14.43
C GLN A 399 -5.71 11.45 -15.16
N GLU A 400 -4.87 10.52 -14.73
CA GLU A 400 -4.80 9.16 -15.27
C GLU A 400 -6.15 8.43 -15.15
N GLU A 401 -6.82 8.55 -14.01
CA GLU A 401 -8.14 7.96 -13.79
C GLU A 401 -9.19 8.53 -14.76
N LYS A 402 -9.22 9.86 -14.93
CA LYS A 402 -10.13 10.52 -15.89
C LYS A 402 -9.92 10.03 -17.31
N LEU A 403 -8.67 9.95 -17.76
CA LEU A 403 -8.33 9.45 -19.09
C LEU A 403 -8.80 8.00 -19.26
N THR A 404 -8.58 7.15 -18.26
CA THR A 404 -9.02 5.76 -18.27
C THR A 404 -10.55 5.62 -18.36
N LEU A 405 -11.29 6.45 -17.61
CA LEU A 405 -12.76 6.47 -17.65
C LEU A 405 -13.29 6.94 -19.02
N GLU A 406 -12.71 7.99 -19.60
CA GLU A 406 -13.06 8.48 -20.93
C GLU A 406 -12.81 7.43 -22.02
N GLU A 407 -11.67 6.74 -21.97
CA GLU A 407 -11.36 5.64 -22.87
C GLU A 407 -12.35 4.47 -22.73
N ALA A 408 -12.69 4.08 -21.51
CA ALA A 408 -13.64 3.01 -21.24
C ALA A 408 -15.04 3.34 -21.79
N GLN A 409 -15.50 4.57 -21.60
CA GLN A 409 -16.76 5.06 -22.16
C GLN A 409 -16.76 5.05 -23.69
N SER A 410 -15.66 5.48 -24.31
CA SER A 410 -15.48 5.48 -25.77
C SER A 410 -15.54 4.05 -26.34
N LYS A 411 -14.76 3.12 -25.76
CA LYS A 411 -14.75 1.69 -26.16
C LYS A 411 -16.13 1.03 -26.01
N ASN A 412 -16.87 1.34 -24.94
CA ASN A 412 -18.23 0.82 -24.75
C ASN A 412 -19.21 1.36 -25.81
N LYS A 413 -19.13 2.66 -26.13
CA LYS A 413 -19.92 3.28 -27.19
C LYS A 413 -19.63 2.64 -28.55
N GLU A 414 -18.37 2.41 -28.91
CA GLU A 414 -18.00 1.71 -30.13
C GLU A 414 -18.53 0.26 -30.18
N GLY A 415 -18.43 -0.46 -29.06
CA GLY A 415 -18.97 -1.81 -28.94
C GLY A 415 -20.49 -1.88 -29.15
N LEU A 416 -21.23 -0.92 -28.56
CA LEU A 416 -22.67 -0.77 -28.75
C LEU A 416 -23.02 -0.44 -30.21
N LEU A 417 -22.29 0.49 -30.85
CA LEU A 417 -22.49 0.86 -32.25
C LEU A 417 -22.21 -0.32 -33.20
N LYS A 418 -21.18 -1.14 -32.93
CA LYS A 418 -20.90 -2.37 -33.69
C LYS A 418 -22.04 -3.38 -33.54
N LYS A 419 -22.52 -3.64 -32.32
CA LYS A 419 -23.67 -4.54 -32.06
C LYS A 419 -24.96 -4.03 -32.74
N PHE A 420 -25.20 -2.72 -32.71
CA PHE A 420 -26.34 -2.11 -33.37
C PHE A 420 -26.26 -2.26 -34.89
N SER A 421 -25.09 -2.00 -35.49
CA SER A 421 -24.85 -2.16 -36.93
C SER A 421 -25.02 -3.60 -37.39
N GLN A 422 -24.49 -4.58 -36.64
CA GLN A 422 -24.70 -6.01 -36.90
C GLN A 422 -26.18 -6.39 -36.84
N LYS A 423 -26.92 -5.85 -35.86
CA LYS A 423 -28.36 -6.11 -35.72
C LYS A 423 -29.17 -5.50 -36.88
N ILE A 424 -28.81 -4.31 -37.36
CA ILE A 424 -29.38 -3.73 -38.59
C ILE A 424 -29.08 -4.60 -39.81
N GLN A 425 -27.84 -5.08 -39.95
CA GLN A 425 -27.46 -5.91 -41.09
C GLN A 425 -28.21 -7.26 -41.08
N GLN A 426 -28.33 -7.90 -39.92
CA GLN A 426 -29.14 -9.12 -39.74
C GLN A 426 -30.63 -8.88 -40.03
N ASN A 427 -31.20 -7.77 -39.57
CA ASN A 427 -32.61 -7.43 -39.82
C ASN A 427 -32.85 -7.09 -41.31
N THR A 428 -31.90 -6.43 -41.96
CA THR A 428 -31.93 -6.15 -43.40
C THR A 428 -31.87 -7.44 -44.21
N LEU A 429 -30.96 -8.35 -43.87
CA LEU A 429 -30.88 -9.68 -44.50
C LEU A 429 -32.15 -10.51 -44.29
N LYS A 430 -32.80 -10.43 -43.12
CA LYS A 430 -34.10 -11.08 -42.87
C LYS A 430 -35.27 -10.45 -43.65
N ARG A 431 -35.20 -9.15 -43.96
CA ARG A 431 -36.27 -8.42 -44.67
C ARG A 431 -36.18 -8.58 -46.19
N PHE A 432 -34.97 -8.75 -46.73
CA PHE A 432 -34.72 -8.85 -48.17
C PHE A 432 -34.21 -10.23 -48.62
N GLY A 433 -34.05 -11.18 -47.69
CA GLY A 433 -33.85 -12.60 -47.97
C GLY A 433 -35.16 -13.32 -48.22
N LYS A 434 -35.73 -13.10 -49.41
CA LYS A 434 -36.62 -14.03 -50.13
C LYS A 434 -36.28 -13.97 -51.60
#